data_AF-A0A453FXK1-F1
#
_entry.id   AF-A0A453FXK1-F1
#
_cell.length_a   1.000
_cell.length_b   1.000
_cell.length_c   1.000
_cell.angle_alpha   90.00
_cell.angle_beta   90.00
_cell.angle_gamma   90.00
#
_symmetry.space_group_name_H-M   'P 1'
#
loop_
_entity.id
_entity.type
_entity.pdbx_description
1 polymer ?
#
loop_
_entity_poly.entity_id
_entity_poly.type
_entity_poly.pdbx_seq_one_letter_code
_entity_poly.pdbx_strand_id
1 'polypeptide(L)'
;NLSSEERKKILLDIAGALDANVDLIISENEADLAAAQDSGYEKSLVARMTLKAGKITSLAESIRAIADMEDPISHTLKKTEVAKDLVFEKMYCPLGVLLIIFESRPDALVQVKISGSTNYKTYLEHQLLFIISILLYRLQL
;
A
#
# COMPACT_ATOMS: atom_id res chain seq x y z
N ASN A 1 15.74 6.06 11.31
CA ASN A 1 15.37 6.08 9.87
C ASN A 1 15.77 4.76 9.27
N LEU A 2 14.84 4.08 8.60
CA LEU A 2 15.16 2.86 7.86
C LEU A 2 16.00 3.21 6.61
N SER A 3 16.84 2.28 6.18
CA SER A 3 17.53 2.35 4.88
C SER A 3 16.59 2.02 3.72
N SER A 4 17.02 2.34 2.50
CA SER A 4 16.31 1.94 1.27
C SER A 4 16.10 0.43 1.19
N GLU A 5 17.15 -0.35 1.49
CA GLU A 5 17.10 -1.81 1.46
C GLU A 5 16.13 -2.39 2.51
N GLU A 6 16.10 -1.82 3.72
CA GLU A 6 15.15 -2.27 4.75
C GLU A 6 13.70 -1.98 4.33
N ARG A 7 13.42 -0.81 3.75
CA ARG A 7 12.07 -0.50 3.21
C ARG A 7 11.69 -1.43 2.07
N LYS A 8 12.61 -1.66 1.12
CA LYS A 8 12.40 -2.60 0.01
C LYS A 8 12.09 -4.00 0.54
N LYS A 9 12.88 -4.48 1.50
CA LYS A 9 12.66 -5.79 2.13
C LYS A 9 11.27 -5.89 2.77
N ILE A 10 10.85 -4.90 3.53
CA ILE A 10 9.52 -4.88 4.16
C ILE A 10 8.41 -5.00 3.10
N LEU A 11 8.49 -4.23 2.00
CA LEU A 11 7.51 -4.30 0.91
C LEU A 11 7.49 -5.68 0.25
N LEU A 12 8.65 -6.30 0.02
CA LEU A 12 8.74 -7.64 -0.56
C LEU A 12 8.20 -8.72 0.39
N ASP A 13 8.49 -8.62 1.69
CA ASP A 13 7.96 -9.53 2.71
C ASP A 13 6.43 -9.46 2.76
N ILE A 14 5.85 -8.24 2.70
CA ILE A 14 4.40 -8.03 2.60
C ILE A 14 3.83 -8.70 1.35
N ALA A 15 4.43 -8.48 0.18
CA ALA A 15 3.96 -9.07 -1.06
C ALA A 15 4.00 -10.60 -1.02
N GLY A 16 5.06 -11.17 -0.43
CA GLY A 16 5.18 -12.60 -0.18
C GLY A 16 4.12 -13.13 0.77
N ALA A 17 3.81 -12.40 1.85
CA ALA A 17 2.77 -12.77 2.80
C ALA A 17 1.38 -12.77 2.16
N LEU A 18 1.07 -11.81 1.28
CA LEU A 18 -0.20 -11.79 0.55
C LEU A 18 -0.37 -13.02 -0.35
N ASP A 19 0.67 -13.38 -1.11
CA ASP A 19 0.62 -14.54 -2.00
C ASP A 19 0.54 -15.86 -1.23
N ALA A 20 1.26 -15.97 -0.11
CA ALA A 20 1.24 -17.17 0.74
C ALA A 20 -0.12 -17.40 1.44
N ASN A 21 -0.94 -16.36 1.59
CA ASN A 21 -2.19 -16.41 2.35
C ASN A 21 -3.44 -16.15 1.49
N VAL A 22 -3.36 -16.22 0.16
CA VAL A 22 -4.49 -15.94 -0.76
C VAL A 22 -5.76 -16.71 -0.35
N ASP A 23 -5.64 -18.02 -0.13
CA ASP A 23 -6.80 -18.86 0.19
C ASP A 23 -7.45 -18.47 1.52
N LEU A 24 -6.62 -18.16 2.52
CA LEU A 24 -7.06 -17.71 3.83
C LEU A 24 -7.77 -16.36 3.77
N ILE A 25 -7.20 -15.42 3.01
CA ILE A 25 -7.78 -14.08 2.78
C ILE A 25 -9.16 -14.20 2.11
N ILE A 26 -9.30 -15.07 1.11
CA ILE A 26 -10.56 -15.30 0.40
C ILE A 26 -11.58 -15.95 1.33
N SER A 27 -11.20 -16.97 2.09
CA SER A 27 -12.08 -17.62 3.07
C SER A 27 -12.62 -16.63 4.11
N GLU A 28 -11.77 -15.76 4.65
CA GLU A 28 -12.19 -14.73 5.60
C GLU A 28 -13.12 -13.68 4.94
N ASN A 29 -12.83 -13.28 3.69
CA ASN A 29 -13.71 -12.37 2.96
C ASN A 29 -15.09 -12.99 2.72
N GLU A 30 -15.16 -14.28 2.38
CA GLU A 30 -16.43 -14.99 2.21
C GLU A 30 -17.24 -15.04 3.51
N ALA A 31 -16.60 -15.26 4.65
CA ALA A 31 -17.25 -15.20 5.96
C ALA A 31 -17.82 -13.79 6.26
N ASP A 32 -17.05 -12.73 5.98
CA ASP A 32 -17.50 -11.35 6.14
C ASP A 32 -18.67 -11.01 5.17
N LEU A 33 -18.65 -11.53 3.95
CA LEU A 33 -19.74 -11.36 2.98
C LEU A 33 -21.03 -12.05 3.43
N ALA A 34 -20.92 -13.25 4.00
CA ALA A 34 -22.07 -13.97 4.57
C ALA A 34 -22.67 -13.19 5.75
N ALA A 35 -21.83 -12.72 6.67
CA ALA A 35 -22.28 -11.91 7.81
C ALA A 35 -22.96 -10.59 7.37
N ALA A 36 -22.45 -9.95 6.31
CA ALA A 36 -23.05 -8.75 5.75
C ALA A 36 -24.43 -9.02 5.12
N GLN A 37 -24.58 -10.14 4.41
CA GLN A 37 -25.88 -10.57 3.86
C GLN A 37 -26.89 -10.83 4.97
N ASP A 38 -26.49 -11.55 6.03
CA ASP A 38 -27.34 -11.84 7.19
C ASP A 38 -27.74 -10.56 7.95
N SER A 39 -26.86 -9.56 7.95
CA SER A 39 -27.12 -8.24 8.54
C SER A 39 -28.00 -7.33 7.66
N GLY A 40 -28.49 -7.83 6.52
CA GLY A 40 -29.42 -7.10 5.65
C GLY A 40 -28.77 -6.04 4.76
N TYR A 41 -27.46 -6.15 4.49
CA TYR A 41 -26.77 -5.22 3.60
C TYR A 41 -27.28 -5.35 2.16
N GLU A 42 -27.37 -4.22 1.47
CA GLU A 42 -27.78 -4.17 0.06
C GLU A 42 -26.86 -5.01 -0.84
N LYS A 43 -27.44 -5.75 -1.80
CA LYS A 43 -26.69 -6.62 -2.72
C LYS A 43 -25.58 -5.87 -3.47
N SER A 44 -25.80 -4.60 -3.79
CA SER A 44 -24.82 -3.73 -4.46
C SER A 44 -23.63 -3.36 -3.56
N LEU A 45 -23.81 -3.32 -2.24
CA LEU A 45 -22.75 -3.08 -1.27
C LEU A 45 -21.94 -4.38 -1.05
N VAL A 46 -22.62 -5.50 -0.87
CA VAL A 46 -21.99 -6.84 -0.77
C VAL A 46 -21.16 -7.16 -2.02
N ALA A 47 -21.67 -6.88 -3.21
CA ALA A 47 -20.93 -7.08 -4.47
C ALA A 47 -19.66 -6.23 -4.56
N ARG A 48 -19.65 -5.03 -3.96
CA ARG A 48 -18.45 -4.20 -3.86
C ARG A 48 -17.46 -4.75 -2.86
N MET A 49 -17.92 -5.41 -1.79
CA MET A 49 -17.12 -6.05 -0.75
C MET A 49 -16.43 -7.35 -1.19
N THR A 50 -16.80 -7.91 -2.34
CA THR A 50 -16.23 -9.17 -2.84
C THR A 50 -14.78 -9.01 -3.32
N LEU A 51 -13.90 -9.78 -2.69
CA LEU A 51 -12.50 -9.93 -3.06
C LEU A 51 -12.32 -11.19 -3.91
N LYS A 52 -11.44 -11.13 -4.91
CA LYS A 52 -11.11 -12.27 -5.77
C LYS A 52 -9.62 -12.53 -5.68
N ALA A 53 -9.20 -13.79 -5.80
CA ALA A 53 -7.79 -14.18 -5.73
C ALA A 53 -6.90 -13.32 -6.66
N GLY A 54 -7.33 -13.11 -7.91
CA GLY A 54 -6.58 -12.29 -8.87
C GLY A 54 -6.38 -10.83 -8.44
N LYS A 55 -7.25 -10.27 -7.59
CA LYS A 55 -7.03 -8.93 -7.01
C LYS A 55 -5.90 -8.94 -5.97
N ILE A 56 -5.79 -10.00 -5.18
CA ILE A 56 -4.73 -10.16 -4.17
C ILE A 56 -3.38 -10.31 -4.86
N THR A 57 -3.31 -11.15 -5.90
CA THR A 57 -2.10 -11.30 -6.71
C THR A 57 -1.70 -9.99 -7.38
N SER A 58 -2.66 -9.27 -7.99
CA SER A 58 -2.39 -7.95 -8.59
C SER A 58 -1.92 -6.91 -7.58
N LEU A 59 -2.43 -6.98 -6.34
CA LEU A 59 -1.96 -6.14 -5.23
C LEU A 59 -0.51 -6.49 -4.89
N ALA A 60 -0.19 -7.77 -4.70
CA ALA A 60 1.17 -8.23 -4.41
C ALA A 60 2.17 -7.83 -5.51
N GLU A 61 1.80 -7.94 -6.78
CA GLU A 61 2.59 -7.46 -7.93
C GLU A 61 2.80 -5.94 -7.88
N SER A 62 1.77 -5.16 -7.56
CA SER A 62 1.89 -3.69 -7.45
C SER A 62 2.85 -3.29 -6.32
N ILE A 63 2.84 -4.01 -5.21
CA ILE A 63 3.79 -3.79 -4.10
C ILE A 63 5.22 -4.07 -4.55
N ARG A 64 5.44 -5.18 -5.26
CA ARG A 64 6.75 -5.51 -5.82
C ARG A 64 7.23 -4.44 -6.78
N ALA A 65 6.34 -3.91 -7.62
CA ALA A 65 6.65 -2.80 -8.51
C ALA A 65 7.09 -1.56 -7.74
N ILE A 66 6.43 -1.21 -6.63
CA ILE A 66 6.84 -0.08 -5.76
C ILE A 66 8.20 -0.36 -5.12
N ALA A 67 8.42 -1.57 -4.62
CA ALA A 67 9.67 -1.98 -3.99
C ALA A 67 10.87 -1.92 -4.95
N ASP A 68 10.63 -2.05 -6.26
CA ASP A 68 11.68 -1.98 -7.28
C ASP A 68 11.95 -0.57 -7.81
N MET A 69 11.10 0.40 -7.46
CA MET A 69 11.35 1.80 -7.82
C MET A 69 12.51 2.39 -7.02
N GLU A 70 13.20 3.35 -7.63
CA GLU A 70 14.24 4.14 -6.97
C GLU A 70 13.70 4.84 -5.72
N ASP A 71 14.47 4.89 -4.63
CA ASP A 71 14.02 5.36 -3.33
C ASP A 71 13.74 6.87 -3.32
N PRO A 72 12.50 7.33 -3.12
CA PRO A 72 12.16 8.74 -3.34
C PRO A 72 12.68 9.71 -2.28
N ILE A 73 13.10 9.24 -1.10
CA ILE A 73 13.38 10.09 0.06
C ILE A 73 14.86 10.30 0.36
N SER A 74 15.75 9.70 -0.41
CA SER A 74 17.20 9.69 -0.12
C SER A 74 18.04 10.56 -1.09
N HIS A 75 17.41 11.43 -1.89
CA HIS A 75 18.12 12.22 -2.91
C HIS A 75 18.14 13.73 -2.62
N THR A 76 19.32 14.33 -2.75
CA THR A 76 19.52 15.79 -2.77
C THR A 76 19.18 16.32 -4.16
N LEU A 77 18.20 17.21 -4.23
CA LEU A 77 17.73 17.84 -5.47
C LEU A 77 18.65 18.96 -5.95
N LYS A 78 19.17 19.76 -5.02
CA LYS A 78 20.02 20.90 -5.35
C LYS A 78 20.95 21.22 -4.20
N LYS A 79 22.21 21.50 -4.52
CA LYS A 79 23.20 22.02 -3.60
C LYS A 79 23.73 23.34 -4.16
N THR A 80 23.79 24.39 -3.36
CA THR A 80 24.29 25.70 -3.81
C THR A 80 25.11 26.33 -2.69
N GLU A 81 26.37 26.61 -2.96
CA GLU A 81 27.20 27.43 -2.07
C GLU A 81 26.81 28.89 -2.27
N VAL A 82 26.34 29.53 -1.21
CA VAL A 82 25.82 30.90 -1.24
C VAL A 82 26.82 31.91 -0.67
N ALA A 83 27.77 31.44 0.14
CA ALA A 83 28.93 32.18 0.62
C ALA A 83 30.00 31.17 1.06
N LYS A 84 31.22 31.65 1.32
CA LYS A 84 32.30 30.82 1.86
C LYS A 84 31.81 30.06 3.10
N ASP A 85 31.89 28.73 3.04
CA ASP A 85 31.47 27.80 4.10
C ASP A 85 29.95 27.78 4.40
N LEU A 86 29.10 28.35 3.52
CA LEU A 86 27.64 28.32 3.65
C LEU A 86 27.01 27.65 2.43
N VAL A 87 26.47 26.46 2.65
CA VAL A 87 25.87 25.64 1.58
C VAL A 87 24.40 25.37 1.87
N PHE A 88 23.56 25.64 0.87
CA PHE A 88 22.13 25.35 0.90
C PHE A 88 21.85 24.04 0.18
N GLU A 89 21.17 23.12 0.85
CA GLU A 89 20.76 21.83 0.30
C GLU A 89 19.24 21.72 0.26
N LYS A 90 18.70 21.38 -0.90
CA LYS A 90 17.31 20.98 -1.07
C LYS A 90 17.28 19.47 -1.19
N MET A 91 16.57 18.80 -0.30
CA MET A 91 16.44 17.34 -0.27
C MET A 91 14.97 16.92 -0.19
N TYR A 92 14.67 15.69 -0.60
CA TYR A 92 13.38 15.08 -0.31
C TYR A 92 13.29 14.74 1.19
N CYS A 93 12.12 14.92 1.78
CA CYS A 93 11.83 14.48 3.14
C CYS A 93 10.44 13.82 3.20
N PRO A 94 10.23 12.85 4.10
CA PRO A 94 8.90 12.30 4.33
C PRO A 94 7.92 13.39 4.79
N LEU A 95 6.67 13.32 4.36
CA LEU A 95 5.62 14.28 4.78
C LEU A 95 5.30 14.18 6.28
N GLY A 96 5.65 13.08 6.94
CA GLY A 96 5.31 12.79 8.33
C GLY A 96 4.23 11.73 8.45
N VAL A 97 3.28 11.93 9.37
CA VAL A 97 2.17 10.99 9.61
C VAL A 97 0.98 11.37 8.74
N LEU A 98 0.39 10.38 8.07
CA LEU A 98 -0.79 10.56 7.23
C LEU A 98 -1.93 9.71 7.79
N LEU A 99 -3.04 10.39 8.12
CA LEU A 99 -4.30 9.73 8.45
C LEU A 99 -5.07 9.47 7.15
N ILE A 100 -5.45 8.23 6.94
CA ILE A 100 -6.18 7.83 5.74
C ILE A 100 -7.47 7.14 6.17
N ILE A 101 -8.60 7.62 5.63
CA ILE A 101 -9.93 7.08 5.91
C ILE A 101 -10.51 6.59 4.59
N PHE A 102 -10.92 5.33 4.54
CA PHE A 102 -11.56 4.74 3.37
C PHE A 102 -12.92 4.16 3.74
N GLU A 103 -13.82 4.11 2.77
CA GLU A 103 -15.04 3.30 2.84
C GLU A 103 -14.73 1.84 2.48
N SER A 104 -15.56 0.90 2.92
CA SER A 104 -15.43 -0.55 2.72
C SER A 104 -15.61 -0.95 1.24
N ARG A 105 -14.62 -0.62 0.42
CA ARG A 105 -14.56 -0.83 -1.03
C ARG A 105 -13.31 -1.61 -1.43
N PRO A 106 -13.35 -2.95 -1.47
CA PRO A 106 -12.23 -3.76 -1.95
C PRO A 106 -11.97 -3.67 -3.46
N ASP A 107 -12.75 -2.88 -4.21
CA ASP A 107 -12.40 -2.41 -5.57
C ASP A 107 -11.39 -1.26 -5.56
N ALA A 108 -11.26 -0.49 -4.46
CA ALA A 108 -10.25 0.56 -4.33
C ALA A 108 -8.81 0.01 -4.37
N LEU A 109 -8.63 -1.28 -4.08
CA LEU A 109 -7.34 -1.98 -3.96
C LEU A 109 -6.56 -2.11 -5.27
N VAL A 110 -7.27 -2.12 -6.41
CA VAL A 110 -6.69 -2.42 -7.74
C VAL A 110 -6.59 -1.16 -8.61
N GLN A 111 -7.17 -0.04 -8.19
CA GLN A 111 -7.12 1.21 -8.99
C GLN A 111 -5.73 1.89 -8.98
N VAL A 112 -4.74 1.28 -8.33
CA VAL A 112 -3.32 1.64 -8.44
C VAL A 112 -2.78 1.16 -9.80
N LYS A 113 -3.23 1.82 -10.87
CA LYS A 113 -2.54 1.77 -12.16
C LYS A 113 -1.56 2.93 -12.16
N ILE A 114 -0.26 2.63 -12.08
CA ILE A 114 0.81 3.63 -12.16
C ILE A 114 0.82 4.19 -13.60
N SER A 115 -0.03 5.19 -13.85
CA SER A 115 0.09 6.03 -15.04
C SER A 115 1.25 6.99 -14.78
N GLY A 116 2.27 6.93 -15.62
CA GLY A 116 3.62 7.49 -15.45
C GLY A 116 3.74 9.02 -15.35
N SER A 117 3.02 9.65 -14.42
CA SER A 117 3.21 11.05 -14.04
C SER A 117 3.88 11.15 -12.67
N THR A 118 5.00 11.85 -12.66
CA THR A 118 6.10 11.88 -11.66
C THR A 118 5.76 12.48 -10.28
N ASN A 119 4.51 12.41 -9.79
CA ASN A 119 4.14 13.06 -8.51
C ASN A 119 3.14 12.30 -7.61
N TYR A 120 2.80 11.04 -7.92
CA TYR A 120 1.79 10.29 -7.15
C TYR A 120 2.37 9.29 -6.13
N LYS A 121 3.69 9.26 -5.95
CA LYS A 121 4.40 8.23 -5.18
C LYS A 121 3.97 8.14 -3.72
N THR A 122 3.58 9.26 -3.11
CA THR A 122 3.14 9.30 -1.71
C THR A 122 1.79 8.63 -1.53
N TYR A 123 0.84 8.74 -2.47
CA TYR A 123 -0.50 8.17 -2.34
C TYR A 123 -0.55 6.62 -2.36
N LEU A 124 0.56 5.97 -2.75
CA LEU A 124 0.61 4.54 -3.06
C LEU A 124 1.06 3.65 -1.89
N GLU A 125 1.79 4.17 -0.91
CA GLU A 125 2.07 3.46 0.35
C GLU A 125 0.82 3.34 1.26
N HIS A 126 -0.22 4.13 0.95
CA HIS A 126 -1.34 4.43 1.85
C HIS A 126 -2.54 3.48 1.76
N GLN A 127 -2.75 2.80 0.62
CA GLN A 127 -3.76 1.75 0.49
C GLN A 127 -3.27 0.40 1.04
N LEU A 128 -1.96 0.19 1.02
CA LEU A 128 -1.31 -1.06 1.43
C LEU A 128 -1.41 -1.31 2.94
N LEU A 129 -1.15 -0.27 3.73
CA LEU A 129 -1.04 -0.36 5.19
C LEU A 129 -2.35 -0.75 5.89
N PHE A 130 -3.52 -0.51 5.31
CA PHE A 130 -4.81 -0.88 5.92
C PHE A 130 -5.16 -2.36 5.71
N ILE A 131 -4.88 -2.92 4.53
CA ILE A 131 -5.02 -4.37 4.29
C ILE A 131 -3.97 -5.15 5.06
N ILE A 132 -2.74 -4.65 5.10
CA ILE A 132 -1.69 -5.22 5.95
C ILE A 132 -2.14 -5.12 7.42
N SER A 133 -2.70 -3.99 7.87
CA SER A 133 -3.19 -3.87 9.24
C SER A 133 -4.36 -4.80 9.55
N ILE A 134 -5.31 -5.03 8.63
CA ILE A 134 -6.44 -5.94 8.89
C ILE A 134 -6.00 -7.40 8.79
N LEU A 135 -5.15 -7.74 7.81
CA LEU A 135 -4.62 -9.09 7.61
C LEU A 135 -3.61 -9.48 8.70
N LEU A 136 -2.64 -8.63 9.06
CA LEU A 136 -1.73 -8.90 10.17
C LEU A 136 -2.49 -8.94 11.51
N TYR A 137 -3.47 -8.06 11.73
CA TYR A 137 -4.23 -8.03 13.00
C TYR A 137 -5.20 -9.21 13.16
N ARG A 138 -5.84 -9.70 12.08
CA ARG A 138 -6.68 -10.91 12.13
C ARG A 138 -5.89 -12.22 11.98
N LEU A 139 -4.79 -12.24 11.22
CA LEU A 139 -4.01 -13.46 10.93
C LEU A 139 -2.82 -13.66 11.87
N GLN A 140 -2.53 -12.71 12.77
CA GLN A 140 -1.36 -12.73 13.67
C GLN A 140 -0.02 -13.03 12.95
N LEU A 141 0.09 -12.60 11.70
CA LEU A 141 1.35 -12.55 10.93
C LEU A 141 2.13 -11.29 11.30
#